data_AF-A0A1M6SBR4-F1
#
_entry.id   AF-A0A1M6SBR4-F1
#
_cell.length_a   1.000
_cell.length_b   1.000
_cell.length_c   1.000
_cell.angle_alpha   90.00
_cell.angle_beta   90.00
_cell.angle_gamma   90.00
#
_symmetry.space_group_name_H-M   'P 1'
#
loop_
_entity.id
_entity.type
_entity.pdbx_description
1 polymer ?
#
loop_
_entity_poly.entity_id
_entity_poly.type
_entity_poly.pdbx_seq_one_letter_code
_entity_poly.pdbx_strand_id
1 'polypeptide(L)'
;MEEDHKKKQEEALEKRLSGELPTIDIAGQIFYVDIGMDCLRPKNIFATLGIQFSEIRKHYSWLEENYVFTYNPKTYESQEVDYTNIHSIPENLLLVELPSKRKLDPVGYARINGYEVNPFVKEVGIRSHFKAKIRPLKAHLLEQQRLDKEFRKSMQEEDRPSRKRRKGRSL
;
A
#
# COMPACT_ATOMS: atom_id res chain seq x y z
N MET A 1 24.80 6.60 14.27
CA MET A 1 23.51 6.23 13.65
C MET A 1 23.33 6.89 12.28
N GLU A 2 23.62 8.19 12.15
CA GLU A 2 23.49 8.93 10.89
C GLU A 2 24.48 8.45 9.80
N GLU A 3 25.72 8.15 10.18
CA GLU A 3 26.78 7.69 9.26
C GLU A 3 26.52 6.30 8.68
N ASP A 4 25.97 5.37 9.47
CA ASP A 4 25.59 4.02 9.04
C ASP A 4 24.42 4.05 8.04
N HIS A 5 23.45 4.95 8.26
CA HIS A 5 22.34 5.13 7.32
C HIS A 5 22.83 5.68 5.98
N LYS A 6 23.73 6.68 6.01
CA LYS A 6 24.32 7.25 4.79
C LYS A 6 25.10 6.21 4.00
N LYS A 7 25.95 5.41 4.67
CA LYS A 7 26.69 4.32 4.04
C LYS A 7 25.79 3.30 3.35
N LYS A 8 24.69 2.88 4.01
CA LYS A 8 23.70 1.97 3.41
C LYS A 8 23.02 2.55 2.16
N GLN A 9 22.77 3.87 2.15
CA GLN A 9 22.21 4.54 0.97
C GLN A 9 23.21 4.61 -0.19
N GLU A 10 24.48 4.88 0.10
CA GLU A 10 25.55 4.86 -0.91
C GLU A 10 25.71 3.46 -1.51
N GLU A 11 25.79 2.42 -0.69
CA GLU A 11 25.83 1.02 -1.16
C GLU A 11 24.60 0.64 -1.99
N ALA A 12 23.40 1.08 -1.57
CA ALA A 12 22.17 0.82 -2.33
C ALA A 12 22.16 1.55 -3.68
N LEU A 13 22.71 2.77 -3.73
CA LEU A 13 22.86 3.53 -4.97
C LEU A 13 23.85 2.86 -5.91
N GLU A 14 25.03 2.45 -5.43
CA GLU A 14 26.04 1.77 -6.24
C GLU A 14 25.49 0.49 -6.88
N LYS A 15 24.82 -0.36 -6.10
CA LYS A 15 24.14 -1.57 -6.61
C LYS A 15 23.08 -1.23 -7.66
N ARG A 16 22.29 -0.18 -7.41
CA ARG A 16 21.26 0.22 -8.36
C ARG A 16 21.85 0.74 -9.67
N LEU A 17 22.96 1.47 -9.60
CA LEU A 17 23.69 1.98 -10.76
C LEU A 17 24.40 0.86 -11.55
N SER A 18 24.84 -0.21 -10.89
CA SER A 18 25.41 -1.39 -11.55
C SER A 18 24.35 -2.29 -12.21
N GLY A 19 23.06 -2.02 -11.98
CA GLY A 19 21.94 -2.69 -12.65
C GLY A 19 21.07 -3.55 -11.73
N GLU A 20 21.39 -3.65 -10.44
CA GLU A 20 20.55 -4.41 -9.49
C GLU A 20 19.25 -3.64 -9.19
N LEU A 21 18.10 -4.26 -9.47
CA LEU A 21 16.81 -3.67 -9.13
C LEU A 21 16.53 -3.77 -7.63
N PRO A 22 15.88 -2.76 -7.01
CA PRO A 22 15.38 -2.89 -5.65
C PRO A 22 14.35 -4.00 -5.56
N THR A 23 14.12 -4.51 -4.36
CA THR A 23 13.17 -5.60 -4.13
C THR A 23 12.15 -5.25 -3.08
N ILE A 24 10.99 -5.90 -3.14
CA ILE A 24 9.96 -5.83 -2.11
C ILE A 24 9.46 -7.23 -1.75
N ASP A 25 9.35 -7.51 -0.46
CA ASP A 25 8.65 -8.67 0.10
C ASP A 25 7.15 -8.35 0.23
N ILE A 26 6.32 -9.11 -0.48
CA ILE A 26 4.87 -9.08 -0.37
C ILE A 26 4.43 -10.47 0.08
N ALA A 27 4.02 -10.58 1.35
CA ALA A 27 3.51 -11.82 1.96
C ALA A 27 4.44 -13.04 1.82
N GLY A 28 5.76 -12.83 1.90
CA GLY A 28 6.78 -13.88 1.81
C GLY A 28 7.32 -14.09 0.39
N GLN A 29 6.71 -13.49 -0.63
CA GLN A 29 7.20 -13.54 -2.00
C GLN A 29 8.01 -12.29 -2.32
N ILE A 30 9.22 -12.50 -2.88
CA ILE A 30 10.10 -11.40 -3.32
C ILE A 30 9.75 -11.00 -4.75
N PHE A 31 9.60 -9.70 -4.96
CA PHE A 31 9.44 -9.06 -6.26
C PHE A 31 10.59 -8.08 -6.51
N TYR A 32 11.03 -8.00 -7.77
CA TYR A 32 11.83 -6.90 -8.26
C TYR A 32 10.94 -5.69 -8.53
N VAL A 33 11.37 -4.52 -8.11
CA VAL A 33 10.76 -3.25 -8.50
C VAL A 33 11.31 -2.87 -9.87
N ASP A 34 10.55 -3.15 -10.91
CA ASP A 34 10.97 -2.94 -12.30
C ASP A 34 10.16 -1.79 -12.92
N ILE A 35 10.60 -0.56 -12.64
CA ILE A 35 9.92 0.65 -13.16
C ILE A 35 9.99 0.72 -14.69
N GLY A 36 11.08 0.22 -15.30
CA GLY A 36 11.22 0.21 -16.75
C GLY A 36 10.17 -0.68 -17.44
N MET A 37 9.80 -1.78 -16.79
CA MET A 37 8.75 -2.70 -17.23
C MET A 37 7.36 -2.39 -16.63
N ASP A 38 7.23 -1.27 -15.91
CA ASP A 38 6.02 -0.86 -15.18
C ASP A 38 5.40 -1.97 -14.30
N CYS A 39 6.24 -2.79 -13.63
CA CYS A 39 5.74 -3.88 -12.79
C CYS A 39 6.57 -4.18 -11.54
N LEU A 40 5.94 -4.87 -10.59
CA LEU A 40 6.58 -5.66 -9.56
C LEU A 40 6.70 -7.08 -10.10
N ARG A 41 7.90 -7.46 -10.54
CA ARG A 41 8.15 -8.74 -11.21
C ARG A 41 8.58 -9.79 -10.19
N PRO A 42 7.86 -10.91 -10.03
CA PRO A 42 8.22 -11.92 -9.04
C PRO A 42 9.58 -12.53 -9.36
N LYS A 43 10.40 -12.71 -8.33
CA LYS A 43 11.81 -13.13 -8.49
C LYS A 43 11.96 -14.56 -9.01
N ASN A 44 11.08 -15.47 -8.59
CA ASN A 44 11.21 -16.91 -8.85
C ASN A 44 9.98 -17.52 -9.54
N ILE A 45 9.08 -16.68 -10.09
CA ILE A 45 7.82 -17.15 -10.67
C ILE A 45 7.70 -16.57 -12.07
N PHE A 46 7.88 -17.42 -13.09
CA PHE A 46 7.93 -16.99 -14.48
C PHE A 46 6.59 -17.13 -15.22
N ALA A 47 5.57 -17.69 -14.55
CA ALA A 47 4.24 -17.93 -15.12
C ALA A 47 3.32 -16.70 -15.10
N THR A 48 3.76 -15.58 -14.50
CA THR A 48 3.00 -14.34 -14.40
C THR A 48 3.94 -13.15 -14.64
N LEU A 49 3.37 -12.03 -15.11
CA LEU A 49 4.05 -10.75 -15.21
C LEU A 49 4.18 -10.05 -13.83
N GLY A 50 3.50 -10.56 -12.82
CA GLY A 50 3.45 -9.98 -11.48
C GLY A 50 2.38 -8.90 -11.35
N ILE A 51 2.68 -7.86 -10.58
CA ILE A 51 1.73 -6.76 -10.32
C ILE A 51 2.12 -5.57 -11.19
N GLN A 52 1.29 -5.19 -12.15
CA GLN A 52 1.55 -4.01 -12.97
C GLN A 52 1.20 -2.73 -12.22
N PHE A 53 2.08 -1.72 -12.28
CA PHE A 53 1.80 -0.42 -11.66
C PHE A 53 0.62 0.30 -12.33
N SER A 54 0.44 0.09 -13.64
CA SER A 54 -0.72 0.57 -14.40
C SER A 54 -2.05 0.04 -13.84
N GLU A 55 -2.13 -1.24 -13.51
CA GLU A 55 -3.33 -1.89 -12.94
C GLU A 55 -3.66 -1.34 -11.54
N ILE A 56 -2.64 -1.18 -10.68
CA ILE A 56 -2.85 -0.67 -9.32
C ILE A 56 -2.88 0.86 -9.24
N ARG A 57 -2.75 1.57 -10.37
CA ARG A 57 -2.68 3.05 -10.40
C ARG A 57 -3.88 3.72 -9.74
N LYS A 58 -5.08 3.17 -9.96
CA LYS A 58 -6.33 3.70 -9.38
C LYS A 58 -6.39 3.58 -7.84
N HIS A 59 -5.51 2.77 -7.26
CA HIS A 59 -5.40 2.53 -5.83
C HIS A 59 -4.28 3.38 -5.18
N TYR A 60 -3.74 4.36 -5.90
CA TYR A 60 -2.72 5.26 -5.38
C TYR A 60 -3.33 6.39 -4.55
N SER A 61 -2.82 6.57 -3.33
CA SER A 61 -3.11 7.74 -2.50
C SER A 61 -2.06 8.82 -2.71
N TRP A 62 -2.46 9.98 -3.22
CA TRP A 62 -1.58 11.15 -3.32
C TRP A 62 -1.19 11.72 -1.96
N LEU A 63 -2.09 11.60 -0.97
CA LEU A 63 -1.86 12.10 0.38
C LEU A 63 -0.79 11.28 1.10
N GLU A 64 -0.89 9.95 1.02
CA GLU A 64 0.01 9.02 1.72
C GLU A 64 1.23 8.62 0.88
N GLU A 65 1.24 8.98 -0.41
CA GLU A 65 2.23 8.57 -1.42
C GLU A 65 2.48 7.04 -1.44
N ASN A 66 1.40 6.27 -1.39
CA ASN A 66 1.43 4.82 -1.36
C ASN A 66 0.34 4.22 -2.26
N TYR A 67 0.48 2.93 -2.57
CA TYR A 67 -0.55 2.12 -3.20
C TYR A 67 -1.20 1.24 -2.14
N VAL A 68 -2.54 1.13 -2.17
CA VAL A 68 -3.30 0.24 -1.29
C VAL A 68 -4.27 -0.61 -2.13
N PHE A 69 -3.88 -1.84 -2.44
CA PHE A 69 -4.62 -2.69 -3.37
C PHE A 69 -4.79 -4.11 -2.82
N THR A 70 -5.70 -4.86 -3.44
CA THR A 70 -5.97 -6.26 -3.13
C THR A 70 -5.08 -7.18 -3.93
N TYR A 71 -4.51 -8.18 -3.26
CA TYR A 71 -3.50 -9.10 -3.77
C TYR A 71 -3.91 -10.55 -3.51
N ASN A 72 -3.68 -11.40 -4.49
CA ASN A 72 -3.89 -12.83 -4.38
C ASN A 72 -2.54 -13.57 -4.26
N PRO A 73 -2.19 -14.13 -3.09
CA PRO A 73 -0.91 -14.81 -2.88
C PRO A 73 -0.77 -16.13 -3.65
N LYS A 74 -1.85 -16.66 -4.24
CA LYS A 74 -1.79 -17.89 -5.06
C LYS A 74 -1.40 -17.59 -6.50
N THR A 75 -1.86 -16.47 -7.05
CA THR A 75 -1.55 -16.06 -8.43
C THR A 75 -0.40 -15.05 -8.51
N TYR A 76 -0.05 -14.43 -7.37
CA TYR A 76 0.98 -13.40 -7.25
C TYR A 76 0.66 -12.10 -8.00
N GLU A 77 -0.63 -11.83 -8.18
CA GLU A 77 -1.17 -10.71 -8.95
C GLU A 77 -2.09 -9.83 -8.11
N SER A 78 -2.36 -8.62 -8.60
CA SER A 78 -3.45 -7.82 -8.07
C SER A 78 -4.79 -8.44 -8.47
N GLN A 79 -5.79 -8.35 -7.61
CA GLN A 79 -7.12 -8.89 -7.91
C GLN A 79 -8.19 -7.91 -7.45
N GLU A 80 -9.00 -7.41 -8.39
CA GLU A 80 -10.12 -6.54 -8.06
C GLU A 80 -11.24 -7.28 -7.32
N VAL A 81 -11.90 -6.55 -6.43
CA VAL A 81 -13.07 -7.05 -5.69
C VAL A 81 -14.27 -6.22 -6.10
N ASP A 82 -15.27 -6.88 -6.67
CA ASP A 82 -16.56 -6.25 -6.93
C ASP A 82 -17.37 -6.17 -5.63
N TYR A 83 -17.23 -5.04 -4.93
CA TYR A 83 -17.94 -4.78 -3.68
C TYR A 83 -19.47 -4.65 -3.86
N THR A 84 -19.96 -4.48 -5.10
CA THR A 84 -21.39 -4.30 -5.36
C THR A 84 -22.15 -5.63 -5.42
N ASN A 85 -21.49 -6.67 -5.94
CA ASN A 85 -22.08 -8.01 -6.12
C ASN A 85 -21.41 -9.08 -5.22
N ILE A 86 -20.76 -8.67 -4.14
CA ILE A 86 -20.03 -9.60 -3.27
C ILE A 86 -21.02 -10.43 -2.40
N HIS A 87 -21.23 -11.68 -2.78
CA HIS A 87 -22.06 -12.61 -1.98
C HIS A 87 -21.34 -13.14 -0.74
N SER A 88 -19.99 -13.17 -0.77
CA SER A 88 -19.16 -13.56 0.36
C SER A 88 -17.81 -12.87 0.30
N ILE A 89 -17.24 -12.52 1.46
CA ILE A 89 -15.95 -11.86 1.53
C ILE A 89 -14.84 -12.86 1.17
N PRO A 90 -13.98 -12.58 0.18
CA PRO A 90 -12.88 -13.47 -0.19
C PRO A 90 -11.94 -13.73 0.99
N GLU A 91 -11.70 -15.00 1.32
CA GLU A 91 -10.84 -15.37 2.46
C GLU A 91 -9.35 -15.29 2.14
N ASN A 92 -9.00 -15.41 0.86
CA ASN A 92 -7.62 -15.61 0.41
C ASN A 92 -6.94 -14.28 0.03
N LEU A 93 -7.68 -13.18 0.00
CA LEU A 93 -7.17 -11.90 -0.47
C LEU A 93 -6.52 -11.11 0.67
N LEU A 94 -5.42 -10.48 0.32
CA LEU A 94 -4.66 -9.61 1.21
C LEU A 94 -4.80 -8.17 0.72
N LEU A 95 -4.91 -7.24 1.65
CA LEU A 95 -4.69 -5.82 1.41
C LEU A 95 -3.19 -5.55 1.55
N VAL A 96 -2.59 -5.02 0.50
CA VAL A 96 -1.17 -4.72 0.40
C VAL A 96 -1.00 -3.21 0.34
N GLU A 97 -0.17 -2.68 1.23
CA GLU A 97 0.29 -1.30 1.18
C GLU A 97 1.79 -1.27 0.88
N LEU A 98 2.16 -0.51 -0.15
CA LEU A 98 3.55 -0.28 -0.53
C LEU A 98 3.80 1.17 -0.98
N PRO A 99 5.03 1.70 -0.83
CA PRO A 99 5.36 3.07 -1.22
C PRO A 99 5.18 3.35 -2.72
N SER A 100 5.13 4.63 -3.08
CA SER A 100 5.14 5.07 -4.48
C SER A 100 6.34 4.58 -5.28
N LYS A 101 6.21 4.55 -6.63
CA LYS A 101 7.34 4.27 -7.54
C LYS A 101 8.57 5.13 -7.25
N ARG A 102 8.34 6.41 -6.94
CA ARG A 102 9.38 7.38 -6.54
C ARG A 102 10.21 6.87 -5.36
N LYS A 103 9.55 6.33 -4.32
CA LYS A 103 10.21 5.82 -3.12
C LYS A 103 10.82 4.43 -3.30
N LEU A 104 10.20 3.59 -4.13
CA LEU A 104 10.65 2.20 -4.35
C LEU A 104 11.91 2.09 -5.20
N ASP A 105 11.99 2.84 -6.30
CA ASP A 105 13.20 2.92 -7.15
C ASP A 105 13.40 4.36 -7.63
N PRO A 106 13.99 5.24 -6.80
CA PRO A 106 14.20 6.65 -7.17
C PRO A 106 15.10 6.81 -8.40
N VAL A 107 16.04 5.87 -8.64
CA VAL A 107 16.89 5.88 -9.84
C VAL A 107 16.07 5.57 -11.08
N GLY A 108 15.28 4.49 -11.04
CA GLY A 108 14.38 4.13 -12.13
C GLY A 108 13.38 5.23 -12.41
N TYR A 109 12.77 5.79 -11.36
CA TYR A 109 11.83 6.90 -11.47
C TYR A 109 12.45 8.16 -12.07
N ALA A 110 13.67 8.53 -11.64
CA ALA A 110 14.39 9.66 -12.21
C ALA A 110 14.63 9.49 -13.71
N ARG A 111 15.12 8.31 -14.12
CA ARG A 111 15.41 7.99 -15.53
C ARG A 111 14.18 8.09 -16.43
N ILE A 112 13.05 7.51 -16.03
CA ILE A 112 11.84 7.52 -16.87
C ILE A 112 11.16 8.89 -16.96
N ASN A 113 11.41 9.79 -16.00
CA ASN A 113 10.84 11.15 -15.96
C ASN A 113 11.84 12.23 -16.39
N GLY A 114 13.07 11.88 -16.78
CA GLY A 114 14.08 12.84 -17.23
C GLY A 114 14.73 13.67 -16.11
N TYR A 115 14.68 13.23 -14.86
CA TYR A 115 15.36 13.89 -13.75
C TYR A 115 16.83 13.47 -13.66
N GLU A 116 17.68 14.37 -13.14
CA GLU A 116 19.04 14.02 -12.77
C GLU A 116 19.05 13.06 -11.58
N VAL A 117 19.71 11.91 -11.74
CA VAL A 117 19.64 10.80 -10.78
C VAL A 117 20.18 11.19 -9.40
N ASN A 118 21.39 11.76 -9.32
CA ASN A 118 22.05 12.04 -8.05
C ASN A 118 21.28 13.04 -7.16
N PRO A 119 20.88 14.23 -7.64
CA PRO A 119 20.12 15.16 -6.81
C PRO A 119 18.76 14.57 -6.41
N PHE A 120 18.09 13.86 -7.32
CA PHE A 120 16.80 13.23 -7.03
C PHE A 120 16.91 12.14 -5.95
N VAL A 121 17.90 11.25 -6.07
CA VAL A 121 18.14 10.21 -5.05
C VAL A 121 18.51 10.82 -3.70
N LYS A 122 19.28 11.92 -3.68
CA LYS A 122 19.64 12.62 -2.44
C LYS A 122 18.42 13.23 -1.74
N GLU A 123 17.44 13.72 -2.50
CA GLU A 123 16.18 14.25 -1.98
C GLU A 123 15.27 13.13 -1.44
N VAL A 124 15.07 12.06 -2.22
CA VAL A 124 14.10 11.00 -1.89
C VAL A 124 14.66 9.99 -0.89
N GLY A 125 15.95 9.70 -0.98
CA GLY A 125 16.60 8.54 -0.34
C GLY A 125 16.37 7.24 -1.11
N ILE A 126 17.32 6.31 -1.00
CA ILE A 126 17.29 5.01 -1.68
C ILE A 126 17.46 3.84 -0.71
N ARG A 127 16.86 2.70 -1.04
CA ARG A 127 16.98 1.42 -0.32
C ARG A 127 16.95 0.27 -1.32
N SER A 128 17.67 -0.82 -1.04
CA SER A 128 17.68 -2.01 -1.91
C SER A 128 16.53 -2.98 -1.64
N HIS A 129 15.90 -2.91 -0.47
CA HIS A 129 14.85 -3.84 -0.07
C HIS A 129 13.75 -3.16 0.76
N PHE A 130 12.51 -3.59 0.52
CA PHE A 130 11.30 -3.15 1.20
C PHE A 130 10.49 -4.34 1.69
N LYS A 131 9.64 -4.11 2.69
CA LYS A 131 8.61 -5.05 3.10
C LYS A 131 7.27 -4.34 3.05
N ALA A 132 6.32 -4.88 2.30
CA ALA A 132 4.97 -4.33 2.22
C ALA A 132 4.23 -4.55 3.55
N LYS A 133 3.31 -3.64 3.88
CA LYS A 133 2.38 -3.89 4.98
C LYS A 133 1.24 -4.76 4.44
N ILE A 134 0.91 -5.80 5.18
CA ILE A 134 -0.06 -6.81 4.78
C ILE A 134 -1.17 -6.89 5.83
N ARG A 135 -2.42 -6.92 5.39
CA ARG A 135 -3.58 -7.20 6.24
C ARG A 135 -4.55 -8.14 5.51
N PRO A 136 -5.17 -9.13 6.16
CA PRO A 136 -6.23 -9.91 5.54
C PRO A 136 -7.41 -9.01 5.14
N LEU A 137 -7.87 -9.12 3.88
CA LEU A 137 -8.97 -8.29 3.39
C LEU A 137 -10.24 -8.49 4.23
N LYS A 138 -10.54 -9.74 4.58
CA LYS A 138 -11.70 -10.09 5.40
C LYS A 138 -11.72 -9.37 6.74
N ALA A 139 -10.59 -9.34 7.43
CA ALA A 139 -10.47 -8.66 8.71
C ALA A 139 -10.68 -7.14 8.55
N HIS A 140 -10.12 -6.54 7.50
CA HIS A 140 -10.30 -5.12 7.20
C HIS A 140 -11.77 -4.76 6.94
N LEU A 141 -12.46 -5.52 6.09
CA LEU A 141 -13.86 -5.23 5.76
C LEU A 141 -14.79 -5.39 6.96
N LEU A 142 -14.55 -6.38 7.83
CA LEU A 142 -15.33 -6.56 9.06
C LEU A 142 -15.11 -5.41 10.04
N GLU A 143 -13.87 -4.90 10.15
CA GLU A 143 -13.55 -3.74 10.96
C GLU A 143 -14.27 -2.48 10.45
N GLN A 144 -14.22 -2.22 9.13
CA GLN A 144 -14.93 -1.09 8.53
C GLN A 144 -16.45 -1.16 8.78
N GLN A 145 -17.06 -2.34 8.60
CA GLN A 145 -18.48 -2.55 8.91
C GLN A 145 -18.81 -2.29 10.38
N ARG A 146 -17.89 -2.61 11.31
CA ARG A 146 -18.11 -2.34 12.73
C ARG A 146 -18.06 -0.83 13.01
N LEU A 147 -17.06 -0.14 12.48
CA LEU A 147 -16.90 1.32 12.63
C LEU A 147 -18.09 2.08 12.05
N ASP A 148 -18.59 1.67 10.89
CA ASP A 148 -19.78 2.28 10.28
C ASP A 148 -21.03 2.12 11.16
N LYS A 149 -21.21 0.97 11.79
CA LYS A 149 -22.32 0.73 12.72
C LYS A 149 -22.19 1.59 13.98
N GLU A 150 -20.98 1.70 14.53
CA GLU A 150 -20.70 2.54 15.69
C GLU A 150 -20.94 4.02 15.39
N PHE A 151 -20.46 4.51 14.24
CA PHE A 151 -20.67 5.89 13.79
C PHE A 151 -22.15 6.21 13.55
N ARG A 152 -22.90 5.30 12.92
CA ARG A 152 -24.36 5.48 12.73
C ARG A 152 -25.10 5.51 14.07
N LYS A 153 -24.66 4.72 15.05
CA LYS A 153 -25.26 4.70 16.38
C LYS A 153 -24.98 6.00 17.16
N SER A 154 -23.75 6.53 17.10
CA SER A 154 -23.42 7.80 17.76
C SER A 154 -24.22 8.97 17.18
N MET A 155 -24.37 9.04 15.85
CA MET A 155 -25.21 10.07 15.21
C MET A 155 -26.68 9.99 15.66
N GLN A 156 -27.23 8.79 15.82
CA GLN A 156 -28.61 8.61 16.30
C GLN A 156 -28.79 8.90 17.81
N GLU A 157 -27.74 8.78 18.61
CA GLU A 157 -27.78 9.10 20.05
C GLU A 157 -27.65 10.62 20.30
N GLU A 158 -26.89 11.33 19.47
CA GLU A 158 -26.78 12.80 19.51
C GLU A 158 -28.08 13.51 19.06
N ASP A 159 -28.80 12.94 18.09
CA ASP A 159 -30.10 13.47 17.61
C ASP A 159 -31.30 13.16 18.54
N ARG A 160 -31.11 12.39 19.63
CA ARG A 160 -32.20 12.14 20.59
C ARG A 160 -32.43 13.39 21.46
N PRO A 161 -33.63 14.00 21.43
CA PRO A 161 -33.90 15.16 22.27
C PRO A 161 -33.73 14.77 23.74
N SER A 162 -32.88 15.50 24.46
CA SER A 162 -32.67 15.33 25.89
C SER A 162 -34.03 15.33 26.60
N ARG A 163 -34.43 14.18 27.16
CA ARG A 163 -35.65 14.08 27.97
C ARG A 163 -35.47 14.99 29.19
N LYS A 164 -35.92 16.25 29.07
CA LYS A 164 -36.10 17.15 30.22
C LYS A 164 -36.92 16.39 31.25
N ARG A 165 -36.29 16.04 32.37
CA ARG A 165 -36.96 15.45 33.54
C ARG A 165 -38.10 16.40 33.91
N ARG A 166 -39.35 16.02 33.63
CA ARG A 166 -40.53 16.71 34.14
C ARG A 166 -40.48 16.59 35.67
N LYS A 167 -40.00 17.63 36.35
CA LYS A 167 -40.22 17.83 37.79
C LYS A 167 -41.73 17.95 37.97
N GLY A 168 -42.36 16.86 38.40
CA GLY A 168 -43.70 16.93 38.96
C GLY A 168 -43.65 17.86 40.17
N ARG A 169 -44.35 18.99 40.09
CA ARG A 169 -44.59 19.83 41.25
C ARG A 169 -45.92 19.35 41.83
N SER A 170 -45.82 18.59 42.91
CA SER A 170 -46.93 18.37 43.82
C SER A 170 -47.19 19.70 44.53
N LEU A 171 -48.43 20.18 44.39
CA LEU A 171 -49.31 20.79 45.40
C LEU A 171 -50.40 21.58 44.67
#